data_AF-A0A562UMH4-F1
#
_entry.id   AF-A0A562UMH4-F1
#
_cell.length_a   1.000
_cell.length_b   1.000
_cell.length_c   1.000
_cell.angle_alpha   90.00
_cell.angle_beta   90.00
_cell.angle_gamma   90.00
#
_symmetry.space_group_name_H-M   'P 1'
#
loop_
_entity.id
_entity.type
_entity.pdbx_description
1 polymer ?
#
loop_
_entity_poly.entity_id
_entity_poly.type
_entity_poly.pdbx_seq_one_letter_code
_entity_poly.pdbx_strand_id
1 'polypeptide(L)'
;MIFDDFTIARALHVVSIAGWIGGVWFVTFVVMPAIAKSEPPEERLSSFHHIEQGFSAQAKAWVLLAGASGFWMAWRGEMWSRFAEPGYWWMHAMLALWMAFFVMLFIAEPLFLHRRMAHSQTPERDFRLMVRVHQVLSIAALLTTLGAMAGAHGIL
;
A
#
# COMPACT_ATOMS: atom_id res chain seq x y z
N MET A 1 19.61 -16.58 -22.25
CA MET A 1 19.28 -15.16 -22.08
C MET A 1 19.73 -14.75 -20.69
N ILE A 2 20.72 -13.86 -20.58
CA ILE A 2 21.02 -13.18 -19.32
C ILE A 2 20.00 -12.05 -19.25
N PHE A 3 19.07 -12.11 -18.29
CA PHE A 3 18.14 -11.00 -18.09
C PHE A 3 18.92 -9.78 -17.63
N ASP A 4 18.64 -8.63 -18.24
CA ASP A 4 19.19 -7.35 -17.80
C ASP A 4 18.71 -7.03 -16.38
N ASP A 5 19.58 -6.45 -15.56
CA ASP A 5 19.34 -6.17 -14.14
C ASP A 5 18.07 -5.33 -13.95
N PHE A 6 17.83 -4.37 -14.86
CA PHE A 6 16.64 -3.54 -14.90
C PHE A 6 15.35 -4.33 -15.11
N THR A 7 15.40 -5.35 -15.97
CA THR A 7 14.24 -6.20 -16.24
C THR A 7 13.88 -7.07 -15.04
N ILE A 8 14.89 -7.60 -14.33
CA ILE A 8 14.67 -8.34 -13.09
C ILE A 8 14.06 -7.43 -12.02
N ALA A 9 14.63 -6.24 -11.82
CA ALA A 9 14.12 -5.28 -10.84
C ALA A 9 12.66 -4.87 -11.13
N ARG A 10 12.32 -4.63 -12.40
CA ARG A 10 10.95 -4.34 -12.83
C ARG A 10 10.01 -5.51 -12.59
N ALA A 11 10.42 -6.74 -12.86
CA ALA A 11 9.61 -7.92 -12.59
C ALA A 11 9.33 -8.06 -11.08
N LEU A 12 10.36 -7.90 -10.23
CA LEU A 12 10.20 -7.88 -8.78
C LEU A 12 9.27 -6.75 -8.32
N HIS A 13 9.42 -5.56 -8.91
CA HIS A 13 8.56 -4.43 -8.63
C HIS A 13 7.09 -4.76 -8.93
N VAL A 14 6.78 -5.22 -10.15
CA VAL A 14 5.40 -5.56 -10.54
C VAL A 14 4.81 -6.67 -9.66
N VAL A 15 5.58 -7.73 -9.37
CA VAL A 15 5.15 -8.80 -8.46
C VAL A 15 4.84 -8.25 -7.06
N SER A 16 5.68 -7.35 -6.55
CA SER A 16 5.45 -6.74 -5.24
C SER A 16 4.21 -5.85 -5.21
N ILE A 17 3.94 -5.09 -6.28
CA ILE A 17 2.71 -4.29 -6.42
C ILE A 17 1.49 -5.20 -6.47
N ALA A 18 1.54 -6.32 -7.20
CA ALA A 18 0.43 -7.28 -7.25
C ALA A 18 0.11 -7.86 -5.86
N GLY A 19 1.13 -8.30 -5.12
CA GLY A 19 0.96 -8.83 -3.76
C GLY A 19 0.47 -7.77 -2.75
N TRP A 20 1.05 -6.58 -2.81
CA TRP A 20 0.71 -5.48 -1.90
C TRP A 20 -0.66 -4.88 -2.20
N ILE A 21 -0.87 -4.34 -3.40
CA ILE A 21 -2.10 -3.63 -3.75
C ILE A 21 -3.28 -4.61 -3.86
N GLY A 22 -3.05 -5.81 -4.38
CA GLY A 22 -4.07 -6.87 -4.37
C GLY A 22 -4.51 -7.23 -2.95
N GLY A 23 -3.57 -7.34 -2.01
CA GLY A 23 -3.87 -7.54 -0.59
C GLY A 23 -4.66 -6.38 0.02
N VAL A 24 -4.28 -5.13 -0.27
CA VAL A 24 -5.01 -3.94 0.19
C VAL A 24 -6.45 -3.95 -0.33
N TRP A 25 -6.67 -4.29 -1.60
CA TRP A 25 -8.01 -4.42 -2.17
C TRP A 25 -8.84 -5.50 -1.48
N PHE A 26 -8.25 -6.68 -1.28
CA PHE A 26 -8.91 -7.77 -0.56
C PHE A 26 -9.32 -7.36 0.85
N VAL A 27 -8.42 -6.74 1.61
CA VAL A 27 -8.70 -6.27 2.97
C VAL A 27 -9.82 -5.23 2.97
N THR A 28 -9.74 -4.26 2.07
CA THR A 28 -10.67 -3.11 2.00
C THR A 28 -12.08 -3.51 1.58
N PHE A 29 -12.19 -4.39 0.58
CA PHE A 29 -13.47 -4.69 -0.08
C PHE A 29 -14.05 -6.05 0.26
N VAL A 30 -13.29 -6.92 0.93
CA VAL A 30 -13.77 -8.24 1.36
C VAL A 30 -13.73 -8.37 2.88
N VAL A 31 -12.55 -8.21 3.50
CA VAL A 31 -12.37 -8.44 4.94
C VAL A 31 -13.14 -7.43 5.78
N MET A 32 -12.92 -6.14 5.55
CA MET A 32 -13.58 -5.09 6.34
C MET A 32 -15.11 -5.11 6.21
N PRO A 33 -15.70 -5.29 5.00
CA PRO A 33 -17.15 -5.45 4.87
C PRO A 33 -17.69 -6.73 5.51
N ALA A 34 -16.92 -7.83 5.49
CA ALA A 34 -17.30 -9.06 6.18
C ALA A 34 -17.41 -8.83 7.70
N ILE A 35 -16.37 -8.24 8.31
CA ILE A 35 -16.35 -7.86 9.73
C ILE A 35 -17.50 -6.92 10.07
N ALA A 36 -17.76 -5.91 9.22
CA ALA A 36 -18.86 -4.98 9.44
C ALA A 36 -20.24 -5.66 9.45
N LYS A 37 -20.39 -6.79 8.76
CA LYS A 37 -21.64 -7.57 8.69
C LYS A 37 -21.74 -8.64 9.77
N SER A 38 -20.62 -9.26 10.18
CA SER A 38 -20.62 -10.38 11.12
C SER A 38 -20.49 -9.96 12.58
N GLU A 39 -19.81 -8.83 12.85
CA GLU A 39 -19.46 -8.43 14.22
C GLU A 39 -20.29 -7.23 14.72
N PRO A 40 -20.62 -7.19 16.02
CA PRO A 40 -21.21 -6.02 16.63
C PRO A 40 -20.24 -4.82 16.59
N PRO A 41 -20.75 -3.56 16.53
CA PRO A 41 -19.94 -2.36 16.33
C PRO A 41 -18.71 -2.22 17.22
N GLU A 42 -18.82 -2.63 18.48
CA GLU A 42 -17.78 -2.60 19.51
C GLU A 42 -16.64 -3.62 19.28
N GLU A 43 -16.91 -4.74 18.60
CA GLU A 43 -15.94 -5.83 18.41
C GLU A 43 -15.22 -5.78 17.05
N ARG A 44 -15.75 -5.01 16.08
CA ARG A 44 -15.20 -4.93 14.71
C ARG A 44 -13.71 -4.58 14.67
N LEU A 45 -13.27 -3.66 15.54
CA LEU A 45 -11.87 -3.23 15.58
C LEU A 45 -10.94 -4.34 16.08
N SER A 46 -11.35 -5.08 17.12
CA SER A 46 -10.59 -6.22 17.62
C SER A 46 -10.59 -7.40 16.64
N SER A 47 -11.73 -7.68 15.99
CA SER A 47 -11.81 -8.75 14.99
C SER A 47 -10.94 -8.44 13.77
N PHE A 48 -10.86 -7.18 13.34
CA PHE A 48 -9.90 -6.77 12.31
C PHE A 48 -8.46 -6.97 12.76
N HIS A 49 -8.13 -6.55 13.99
CA HIS A 49 -6.77 -6.68 14.51
C HIS A 49 -6.28 -8.13 14.54
N HIS A 50 -7.16 -9.07 14.91
CA HIS A 50 -6.83 -10.49 14.92
C HIS A 50 -6.46 -11.02 13.53
N ILE A 51 -7.18 -10.57 12.50
CA ILE A 51 -6.90 -10.94 11.10
C ILE A 51 -5.63 -10.23 10.59
N GLU A 52 -5.46 -8.96 10.95
CA GLU A 52 -4.32 -8.11 10.56
C GLU A 52 -2.97 -8.72 10.94
N GLN A 53 -2.87 -9.30 12.13
CA GLN A 53 -1.65 -9.95 12.61
C GLN A 53 -1.16 -11.05 11.65
N GLY A 54 -2.08 -11.74 10.96
CA GLY A 54 -1.74 -12.79 10.00
C GLY A 54 -1.15 -12.28 8.69
N PHE A 55 -1.50 -11.06 8.24
CA PHE A 55 -1.05 -10.54 6.94
C PHE A 55 -0.09 -9.33 7.02
N SER A 56 0.08 -8.71 8.19
CA SER A 56 0.96 -7.54 8.37
C SER A 56 2.40 -7.81 7.92
N ALA A 57 2.97 -8.97 8.27
CA ALA A 57 4.32 -9.35 7.85
C ALA A 57 4.44 -9.46 6.31
N GLN A 58 3.42 -10.01 5.65
CA GLN A 58 3.36 -10.12 4.20
C GLN A 58 3.26 -8.73 3.55
N ALA A 59 2.39 -7.85 4.06
CA ALA A 59 2.26 -6.48 3.57
C ALA A 59 3.58 -5.70 3.67
N LYS A 60 4.28 -5.82 4.81
CA LYS A 60 5.60 -5.21 5.03
C LYS A 60 6.64 -5.70 4.03
N ALA A 61 6.70 -7.01 3.79
CA ALA A 61 7.62 -7.59 2.83
C ALA A 61 7.37 -7.04 1.41
N TRP A 62 6.11 -6.95 0.98
CA TRP A 62 5.80 -6.41 -0.34
C TRP A 62 6.09 -4.91 -0.48
N VAL A 63 5.78 -4.10 0.54
CA VAL A 63 6.10 -2.65 0.54
C VAL A 63 7.60 -2.40 0.47
N LEU A 64 8.40 -3.18 1.22
CA LEU A 64 9.86 -3.07 1.17
C LEU A 64 10.41 -3.51 -0.19
N LEU A 65 9.90 -4.61 -0.75
CA LEU A 65 10.33 -5.08 -2.06
C LEU A 65 9.97 -4.07 -3.16
N ALA A 66 8.78 -3.47 -3.10
CA ALA A 66 8.35 -2.41 -4.01
C ALA A 66 9.26 -1.18 -3.91
N GLY A 67 9.56 -0.74 -2.69
CA GLY A 67 10.47 0.37 -2.45
C GLY A 67 11.87 0.07 -2.98
N ALA A 68 12.48 -1.03 -2.54
CA ALA A 68 13.83 -1.42 -2.92
C ALA A 68 13.99 -1.53 -4.44
N SER A 69 13.08 -2.22 -5.11
CA SER A 69 13.11 -2.35 -6.58
C SER A 69 12.83 -1.02 -7.29
N GLY A 70 11.89 -0.21 -6.81
CA GLY A 70 11.55 1.09 -7.39
C GLY A 70 12.67 2.11 -7.27
N PHE A 71 13.25 2.25 -6.08
CA PHE A 71 14.40 3.14 -5.84
C PHE A 71 15.63 2.71 -6.64
N TRP A 72 15.89 1.39 -6.69
CA TRP A 72 17.00 0.88 -7.48
C TRP A 72 16.80 1.17 -8.98
N MET A 73 15.60 0.99 -9.54
CA MET A 73 15.31 1.34 -10.94
C MET A 73 15.45 2.84 -11.21
N ALA A 74 14.99 3.69 -10.29
CA ALA A 74 15.12 5.14 -10.42
C ALA A 74 16.58 5.59 -10.44
N TRP A 75 17.43 4.99 -9.60
CA TRP A 75 18.87 5.22 -9.60
C TRP A 75 19.55 4.66 -10.85
N ARG A 76 19.33 3.38 -11.17
CA ARG A 76 19.96 2.69 -12.29
C ARG A 76 19.63 3.33 -13.64
N GLY A 77 18.40 3.82 -13.79
CA GLY A 77 17.90 4.46 -15.00
C GLY A 77 18.06 5.98 -15.05
N GLU A 78 18.79 6.58 -14.10
CA GLU A 78 18.99 8.04 -13.98
C GLU A 78 17.67 8.83 -14.05
N MET A 79 16.61 8.29 -13.42
CA MET A 79 15.24 8.81 -13.53
C MET A 79 14.95 9.90 -12.50
N TRP A 80 15.88 10.23 -11.62
CA TRP A 80 15.67 11.20 -10.54
C TRP A 80 15.31 12.59 -11.04
N SER A 81 15.87 13.02 -12.19
CA SER A 81 15.54 14.29 -12.83
C SER A 81 14.06 14.41 -13.19
N ARG A 82 13.38 13.29 -13.48
CA ARG A 82 11.94 13.26 -13.83
C ARG A 82 11.05 13.74 -12.69
N PHE A 83 11.49 13.64 -11.43
CA PHE A 83 10.75 14.22 -10.30
C PHE A 83 10.80 15.76 -10.26
N ALA A 84 11.56 16.43 -11.13
CA ALA A 84 11.48 17.88 -11.27
C ALA A 84 10.43 18.31 -12.32
N GLU A 85 9.88 17.36 -13.07
CA GLU A 85 9.04 17.60 -14.24
C GLU A 85 7.57 17.19 -13.98
N PRO A 86 6.61 18.12 -14.07
CA PRO A 86 5.20 17.83 -13.79
C PRO A 86 4.56 16.74 -14.67
N GLY A 87 5.11 16.52 -15.88
CA GLY A 87 4.64 15.45 -16.78
C GLY A 87 4.78 14.05 -16.19
N TYR A 88 5.71 13.85 -15.26
CA TYR A 88 5.91 12.57 -14.57
C TYR A 88 5.16 12.50 -13.23
N TRP A 89 4.01 13.16 -13.10
CA TRP A 89 3.16 13.15 -11.89
C TRP A 89 2.90 11.74 -11.34
N TRP A 90 2.84 10.72 -12.19
CA TRP A 90 2.66 9.33 -11.80
C TRP A 90 3.84 8.78 -10.99
N MET A 91 5.07 9.26 -11.22
CA MET A 91 6.24 8.95 -10.38
C MET A 91 6.09 9.55 -8.98
N HIS A 92 5.60 10.78 -8.89
CA HIS A 92 5.27 11.40 -7.62
C HIS A 92 4.17 10.64 -6.88
N ALA A 93 3.12 10.21 -7.59
CA ALA A 93 2.03 9.43 -7.02
C ALA A 93 2.52 8.08 -6.48
N MET A 94 3.38 7.37 -7.22
CA MET A 94 4.00 6.12 -6.76
C MET A 94 4.80 6.33 -5.47
N LEU A 95 5.68 7.33 -5.43
CA LEU A 95 6.50 7.62 -4.26
C LEU A 95 5.65 8.06 -3.06
N ALA A 96 4.66 8.92 -3.26
CA ALA A 96 3.78 9.40 -2.20
C ALA A 96 2.93 8.27 -1.62
N LEU A 97 2.37 7.41 -2.48
CA LEU A 97 1.61 6.23 -2.05
C LEU A 97 2.49 5.26 -1.28
N TRP A 98 3.66 4.93 -1.81
CA TRP A 98 4.64 4.09 -1.12
C TRP A 98 5.01 4.65 0.25
N MET A 99 5.29 5.96 0.34
CA MET A 99 5.61 6.63 1.60
C MET A 99 4.45 6.54 2.59
N ALA A 100 3.22 6.77 2.14
CA ALA A 100 2.03 6.68 3.01
C ALA A 100 1.89 5.30 3.65
N PHE A 101 2.05 4.23 2.86
CA PHE A 101 1.99 2.86 3.39
C PHE A 101 3.22 2.48 4.21
N PHE A 102 4.41 2.95 3.84
CA PHE A 102 5.62 2.75 4.62
C PHE A 102 5.45 3.36 6.02
N VAL A 103 5.01 4.63 6.10
CA VAL A 103 4.72 5.29 7.38
C VAL A 103 3.62 4.54 8.14
N MET A 104 2.55 4.11 7.47
CA MET A 104 1.47 3.37 8.12
C MET A 104 1.97 2.06 8.77
N LEU A 105 2.72 1.23 8.05
CA LEU A 105 3.13 -0.11 8.50
C LEU A 105 4.37 -0.11 9.40
N PHE A 106 5.32 0.79 9.17
CA PHE A 106 6.61 0.78 9.87
C PHE A 106 6.71 1.83 10.97
N ILE A 107 5.82 2.83 11.00
CA ILE A 107 5.82 3.89 12.01
C ILE A 107 4.51 3.87 12.81
N ALA A 108 3.36 4.01 12.15
CA ALA A 108 2.07 4.13 12.85
C ALA A 108 1.63 2.81 13.52
N GLU A 109 1.80 1.68 12.84
CA GLU A 109 1.46 0.34 13.35
C GLU A 109 2.20 -0.02 14.65
N PRO A 110 3.55 0.03 14.73
CA PRO A 110 4.28 -0.33 15.94
C PRO A 110 4.12 0.68 17.08
N LEU A 111 3.98 1.98 16.78
CA LEU A 111 3.99 3.02 17.81
C LEU A 111 2.61 3.33 18.38
N PHE A 112 1.55 3.22 17.59
CA PHE A 112 0.24 3.77 17.96
C PHE A 112 -0.92 2.80 17.77
N LEU A 113 -0.98 2.04 16.68
CA LEU A 113 -2.18 1.27 16.34
C LEU A 113 -2.37 0.05 17.26
N HIS A 114 -1.33 -0.72 17.57
CA HIS A 114 -1.46 -1.88 18.48
C HIS A 114 -1.97 -1.47 19.87
N ARG A 115 -1.45 -0.38 20.44
CA ARG A 115 -1.86 0.08 21.78
C ARG A 115 -3.23 0.74 21.78
N ARG A 116 -3.53 1.55 20.75
CA ARG A 116 -4.79 2.30 20.64
C ARG A 116 -5.96 1.40 20.25
N MET A 117 -5.76 0.39 19.42
CA MET A 117 -6.81 -0.58 19.08
C MET A 117 -7.20 -1.45 20.28
N ALA A 118 -6.23 -1.81 21.14
CA ALA A 118 -6.49 -2.57 22.36
C ALA A 118 -7.21 -1.76 23.46
N HIS A 119 -7.11 -0.42 23.45
CA HIS A 119 -7.66 0.46 24.50
C HIS A 119 -8.58 1.55 23.93
N SER A 120 -9.15 1.35 22.73
CA SER A 120 -9.97 2.38 22.10
C SER A 120 -11.24 2.61 22.91
N GLN A 121 -11.46 3.87 23.31
CA GLN A 121 -12.72 4.29 23.94
C GLN A 121 -13.85 4.47 22.91
N THR A 122 -13.53 4.44 21.60
CA THR A 122 -14.50 4.61 20.50
C THR A 122 -14.21 3.63 19.35
N PRO A 123 -14.26 2.30 19.60
CA PRO A 123 -13.81 1.28 18.65
C PRO A 123 -14.56 1.33 17.31
N GLU A 124 -15.87 1.59 17.34
CA GLU A 124 -16.68 1.71 16.12
C GLU A 124 -16.23 2.89 15.25
N ARG A 125 -15.95 4.06 15.86
CA ARG A 125 -15.49 5.25 15.13
C ARG A 125 -14.12 5.00 14.51
N ASP A 126 -13.22 4.38 15.26
CA ASP A 126 -11.87 4.07 14.80
C ASP A 126 -11.91 3.05 13.65
N PHE A 127 -12.76 2.03 13.74
CA PHE A 127 -12.99 1.08 12.64
C PHE A 127 -13.52 1.79 11.38
N ARG A 128 -14.51 2.68 11.50
CA ARG A 128 -15.02 3.45 10.35
C ARG A 128 -13.96 4.34 9.72
N LEU A 129 -13.11 4.98 10.52
CA LEU A 129 -12.01 5.79 10.01
C LEU A 129 -11.01 4.92 9.24
N MET A 130 -10.63 3.77 9.81
CA MET A 130 -9.72 2.81 9.20
C MET A 130 -10.25 2.32 7.85
N VAL A 131 -11.54 1.98 7.76
CA VAL A 131 -12.20 1.62 6.50
C VAL A 131 -12.08 2.74 5.46
N ARG A 132 -12.39 3.99 5.83
CA ARG A 132 -12.31 5.14 4.91
C ARG A 132 -10.89 5.37 4.41
N VAL A 133 -9.90 5.32 5.30
CA VAL A 133 -8.49 5.47 4.92
C VAL A 133 -8.09 4.39 3.92
N HIS A 134 -8.47 3.14 4.16
CA HIS A 134 -8.19 2.03 3.24
C HIS A 134 -8.89 2.18 1.89
N GLN A 135 -10.13 2.67 1.86
CA GLN A 135 -10.86 2.95 0.62
C GLN A 135 -10.18 4.05 -0.20
N VAL A 136 -9.81 5.16 0.44
CA VAL A 136 -9.10 6.27 -0.22
C VAL A 136 -7.76 5.81 -0.75
N LEU A 137 -6.98 5.07 0.05
CA LEU A 137 -5.69 4.53 -0.39
C LEU A 137 -5.85 3.49 -1.51
N SER A 138 -6.91 2.67 -1.52
CA SER A 138 -7.17 1.71 -2.59
C SER A 138 -7.47 2.40 -3.92
N ILE A 139 -8.26 3.48 -3.89
CA ILE A 139 -8.56 4.29 -5.08
C ILE A 139 -7.30 5.00 -5.55
N ALA A 140 -6.55 5.62 -4.64
CA ALA A 140 -5.27 6.27 -4.96
C ALA A 140 -4.28 5.28 -5.57
N ALA A 141 -4.19 4.05 -5.03
CA ALA A 141 -3.36 2.98 -5.57
C ALA A 141 -3.78 2.55 -6.97
N LEU A 142 -5.08 2.44 -7.24
CA LEU A 142 -5.60 2.12 -8.56
C LEU A 142 -5.24 3.19 -9.58
N LEU A 143 -5.49 4.46 -9.27
CA LEU A 143 -5.17 5.60 -10.14
C LEU A 143 -3.66 5.72 -10.37
N THR A 144 -2.86 5.49 -9.32
CA THR A 144 -1.40 5.51 -9.41
C THR A 144 -0.89 4.38 -10.31
N THR A 145 -1.44 3.17 -10.17
CA THR A 145 -1.06 2.02 -11.01
C THR A 145 -1.43 2.25 -12.47
N LEU A 146 -2.63 2.78 -12.72
CA LEU A 146 -3.09 3.15 -14.06
C LEU A 146 -2.19 4.22 -14.68
N GLY A 147 -1.90 5.29 -13.93
CA GLY A 147 -1.01 6.38 -14.36
C GLY A 147 0.41 5.90 -14.63
N ALA A 148 0.95 5.02 -13.77
CA ALA A 148 2.27 4.44 -13.94
C ALA A 148 2.38 3.58 -15.20
N MET A 149 1.36 2.76 -15.51
CA MET A 149 1.36 1.98 -16.75
C MET A 149 1.18 2.87 -17.97
N ALA A 150 0.25 3.82 -17.94
CA ALA A 150 0.05 4.74 -19.04
C ALA A 150 1.33 5.56 -19.33
N GLY A 151 1.97 6.10 -18.30
CA GLY A 151 3.22 6.85 -18.43
C GLY A 151 4.41 5.98 -18.87
N ALA A 152 4.53 4.75 -18.36
CA ALA A 152 5.60 3.83 -18.78
C ALA A 152 5.50 3.40 -20.26
N HIS A 153 4.29 3.43 -20.82
CA HIS A 153 4.02 3.11 -22.23
C HIS A 153 3.85 4.33 -23.14
N GLY A 154 4.09 5.55 -22.63
CA GLY A 154 4.07 6.79 -23.42
C GLY A 154 2.67 7.30 -23.79
N ILE A 155 1.63 6.87 -23.08
CA ILE A 155 0.26 7.35 -23.26
C ILE A 155 0.05 8.73 -22.58
N LEU A 156 0.86 9.02 -21.55
CA LEU A 156 0.91 10.27 -20.80
C LEU A 156 2.32 10.86 -20.92
#